data_AF-A0A7S0T378-F1
#
_entry.id   AF-A0A7S0T378-F1
#
_cell.length_a   1.000
_cell.length_b   1.000
_cell.length_c   1.000
_cell.angle_alpha   90.00
_cell.angle_beta   90.00
_cell.angle_gamma   90.00
#
_symmetry.space_group_name_H-M   'P 1'
#
loop_
_entity.id
_entity.type
_entity.pdbx_description
1 polymer ?
#
loop_
_entity_poly.entity_id
_entity_poly.type
_entity_poly.pdbx_seq_one_letter_code
_entity_poly.pdbx_strand_id
1 'polypeptide(L)'
;MSRLGHYVSVALLISILAAAAQSNDAAAAVAAVSTATAAECPDAGAESHAGCEDPIKGGTPFDLWELARSWTPGFCASGGKRTCAKKECGASTMVPALTLHGMWPSFSTPVDPSGAAATTVEDTTVLAHHRRSLRDVSLVARPAAGAAVASGGACFWPQDCTQPGWWPEKAPWAYDPSLLPAGPEYEILAPAWYSDGLGAHEWPKHGTCAAWADATGTAHGLDQAGYYTAMFSLAQKEGTPQALLDAVGSSIPLVDLQAIFGGAKRVALGCTHACELVQVLTCYSQGAGTADDPAGPAARKDCPCTGVRDSHYDNSCAEAHACADVKVLSPQQTGCGGGGPHPGPGPSPGPPSHKCEGGAQCCPGVKGPLCTSDGDCTGESGCLRCAHSGHCTDVPLAATPATAAVDA
;
A
#
# COMPACT_ATOMS: atom_id res chain seq x y z
N MET A 1 -60.95 63.26 -37.60
CA MET A 1 -59.57 63.73 -37.82
C MET A 1 -58.69 63.12 -36.73
N SER A 2 -57.59 62.49 -37.14
CA SER A 2 -56.80 61.45 -36.45
C SER A 2 -56.60 61.57 -34.93
N ARG A 3 -56.72 60.42 -34.23
CA ARG A 3 -56.15 60.20 -32.89
C ARG A 3 -55.18 59.01 -32.92
N LEU A 4 -53.89 59.30 -32.73
CA LEU A 4 -52.89 58.41 -32.13
C LEU A 4 -53.34 58.06 -30.69
N GLY A 5 -53.01 56.96 -30.04
CA GLY A 5 -52.07 55.87 -30.28
C GLY A 5 -51.63 55.31 -28.91
N HIS A 6 -51.24 54.03 -28.91
CA HIS A 6 -50.51 53.25 -27.88
C HIS A 6 -51.35 52.38 -26.91
N TYR A 7 -51.32 51.09 -27.24
CA TYR A 7 -51.79 49.93 -26.49
C TYR A 7 -50.67 49.39 -25.58
N VAL A 8 -51.02 49.00 -24.36
CA VAL A 8 -50.28 48.00 -23.56
C VAL A 8 -51.22 46.81 -23.44
N SER A 9 -50.83 45.64 -23.94
CA SER A 9 -51.59 44.40 -23.77
C SER A 9 -50.71 43.31 -23.17
N VAL A 10 -51.11 42.93 -21.96
CA VAL A 10 -50.77 41.72 -21.23
C VAL A 10 -51.37 40.52 -21.97
N ALA A 11 -50.63 39.42 -22.11
CA ALA A 11 -51.21 38.13 -22.47
C ALA A 11 -50.50 36.98 -21.73
N LEU A 12 -51.31 36.23 -20.98
CA LEU A 12 -51.03 34.94 -20.35
C LEU A 12 -52.00 33.94 -21.00
N LEU A 13 -51.52 32.79 -21.49
CA LEU A 13 -52.28 31.55 -21.80
C LEU A 13 -51.26 30.41 -22.13
N ILE A 14 -50.98 29.49 -21.21
CA ILE A 14 -51.48 28.09 -21.07
C ILE A 14 -51.08 27.10 -22.20
N SER A 15 -50.00 26.36 -21.93
CA SER A 15 -49.84 24.87 -21.85
C SER A 15 -50.30 23.85 -22.92
N ILE A 16 -49.32 23.00 -23.29
CA ILE A 16 -49.32 21.53 -23.56
C ILE A 16 -49.71 21.01 -24.97
N LEU A 17 -48.72 20.47 -25.72
CA LEU A 17 -48.57 19.04 -26.11
C LEU A 17 -47.36 18.82 -27.06
N ALA A 18 -46.49 17.86 -26.68
CA ALA A 18 -45.69 16.87 -27.44
C ALA A 18 -45.13 17.20 -28.85
N ALA A 19 -43.99 16.71 -29.32
CA ALA A 19 -42.87 15.93 -28.82
C ALA A 19 -41.82 15.87 -29.95
N ALA A 20 -40.56 15.61 -29.59
CA ALA A 20 -39.50 14.99 -30.38
C ALA A 20 -39.08 15.63 -31.72
N ALA A 21 -37.86 16.19 -31.73
CA ALA A 21 -36.73 15.76 -32.57
C ALA A 21 -35.84 16.96 -32.92
N GLN A 22 -34.76 17.19 -32.17
CA GLN A 22 -33.52 17.80 -32.68
C GLN A 22 -32.44 17.85 -31.60
N SER A 23 -31.42 16.98 -31.75
CA SER A 23 -29.99 17.34 -31.69
C SER A 23 -29.14 16.07 -31.77
N ASN A 24 -29.06 15.49 -32.96
CA ASN A 24 -27.92 14.64 -33.34
C ASN A 24 -26.87 15.58 -33.93
N ASP A 25 -26.11 16.29 -33.10
CA ASP A 25 -24.89 17.01 -33.49
C ASP A 25 -24.09 17.36 -32.22
N ALA A 26 -23.54 16.33 -31.58
CA ALA A 26 -22.46 16.48 -30.59
C ALA A 26 -21.47 15.31 -30.66
N ALA A 27 -21.40 14.64 -31.81
CA ALA A 27 -20.47 13.55 -32.09
C ALA A 27 -19.41 14.00 -33.09
N ALA A 28 -18.65 15.04 -32.76
CA ALA A 28 -17.32 15.34 -33.31
C ALA A 28 -16.79 16.61 -32.67
N ALA A 29 -15.52 16.59 -32.27
CA ALA A 29 -14.74 17.73 -31.77
C ALA A 29 -14.91 18.13 -30.28
N VAL A 30 -14.48 17.23 -29.39
CA VAL A 30 -13.48 17.59 -28.39
C VAL A 30 -12.39 16.51 -28.49
N ALA A 31 -11.43 16.73 -29.38
CA ALA A 31 -10.06 17.09 -29.02
C ALA A 31 -9.44 16.02 -28.13
N ALA A 32 -8.43 15.35 -28.69
CA ALA A 32 -7.51 14.45 -28.01
C ALA A 32 -7.26 14.92 -26.57
N VAL A 33 -7.97 14.30 -25.63
CA VAL A 33 -7.50 14.26 -24.25
C VAL A 33 -6.26 13.41 -24.36
N SER A 34 -5.12 14.10 -24.43
CA SER A 34 -3.84 13.55 -24.01
C SER A 34 -4.14 12.67 -22.82
N THR A 35 -3.94 11.36 -22.96
CA THR A 35 -3.78 10.44 -21.84
C THR A 35 -2.66 11.04 -21.01
N ALA A 36 -3.01 11.92 -20.07
CA ALA A 36 -2.16 12.25 -18.97
C ALA A 36 -2.10 10.94 -18.19
N THR A 37 -1.15 10.10 -18.59
CA THR A 37 -0.68 8.94 -17.86
C THR A 37 -0.64 9.38 -16.41
N ALA A 38 -1.43 8.74 -15.56
CA ALA A 38 -1.50 9.04 -14.14
C ALA A 38 -0.10 8.82 -13.55
N ALA A 39 0.76 9.84 -13.62
CA ALA A 39 2.21 9.78 -13.52
C ALA A 39 2.70 8.42 -13.00
N GLU A 40 3.03 7.53 -13.94
CA GLU A 40 3.56 6.21 -13.66
C GLU A 40 4.75 6.39 -12.72
N CYS A 41 4.81 5.55 -11.68
CA CYS A 41 5.95 5.60 -10.80
C CYS A 41 7.17 5.13 -11.58
N PRO A 42 8.28 5.90 -11.60
CA PRO A 42 9.45 5.57 -12.41
C PRO A 42 10.05 4.20 -12.04
N ASP A 43 9.81 3.74 -10.81
CA ASP A 43 10.24 2.45 -10.27
C ASP A 43 9.05 1.54 -9.90
N ALA A 44 7.91 1.70 -10.59
CA ALA A 44 6.74 0.82 -10.51
C ALA A 44 7.15 -0.67 -10.53
N GLY A 45 6.85 -1.41 -9.46
CA GLY A 45 7.23 -2.82 -9.28
C GLY A 45 8.56 -3.06 -8.53
N ALA A 46 9.11 -2.06 -7.84
CA ALA A 46 10.17 -2.30 -6.86
C ALA A 46 9.58 -2.83 -5.53
N GLU A 47 10.28 -3.74 -4.84
CA GLU A 47 10.01 -4.03 -3.41
C GLU A 47 10.49 -2.85 -2.54
N SER A 48 9.87 -1.69 -2.71
CA SER A 48 10.33 -0.42 -2.13
C SER A 48 9.68 -0.06 -0.80
N HIS A 49 8.64 -0.78 -0.35
CA HIS A 49 8.03 -0.58 0.99
C HIS A 49 8.87 -1.22 2.11
N ALA A 50 10.16 -0.91 2.13
CA ALA A 50 11.09 -1.49 3.09
C ALA A 50 10.87 -0.92 4.49
N GLY A 51 10.71 -1.84 5.45
CA GLY A 51 10.65 -1.52 6.86
C GLY A 51 12.03 -1.26 7.46
N CYS A 52 12.08 -0.44 8.52
CA CYS A 52 13.29 -0.32 9.32
C CYS A 52 12.99 -0.17 10.81
N GLU A 53 13.90 -0.72 11.62
CA GLU A 53 13.80 -0.76 13.08
C GLU A 53 14.14 0.61 13.68
N ASP A 54 13.19 1.18 14.42
CA ASP A 54 13.35 2.36 15.28
C ASP A 54 14.05 3.58 14.63
N PRO A 55 13.71 3.99 13.38
CA PRO A 55 14.35 5.15 12.73
C PRO A 55 14.04 6.48 13.45
N ILE A 56 12.98 6.50 14.26
CA ILE A 56 12.49 7.68 14.96
C ILE A 56 13.36 8.03 16.17
N LYS A 57 14.14 7.08 16.71
CA LYS A 57 15.04 7.31 17.85
C LYS A 57 16.03 8.46 17.66
N GLY A 58 16.41 8.75 16.41
CA GLY A 58 17.26 9.88 16.04
C GLY A 58 16.56 11.24 15.99
N GLY A 59 15.27 11.30 16.34
CA GLY A 59 14.44 12.51 16.23
C GLY A 59 13.97 12.81 14.81
N THR A 60 14.01 11.82 13.91
CA THR A 60 13.48 11.95 12.54
C THR A 60 11.99 11.62 12.56
N PRO A 61 11.10 12.62 12.42
CA PRO A 61 9.68 12.37 12.43
C PRO A 61 9.22 11.77 11.12
N PHE A 62 8.30 10.82 11.21
CA PHE A 62 7.52 10.42 10.05
C PHE A 62 6.56 11.56 9.65
N ASP A 63 6.17 11.62 8.38
CA ASP A 63 5.40 12.74 7.81
C ASP A 63 4.13 12.27 7.06
N LEU A 64 3.85 10.97 7.12
CA LEU A 64 2.75 10.30 6.46
C LEU A 64 2.09 9.28 7.39
N TRP A 65 0.77 9.23 7.32
CA TRP A 65 -0.01 8.09 7.80
C TRP A 65 -0.56 7.29 6.64
N GLU A 66 -0.43 5.97 6.74
CA GLU A 66 -1.04 5.02 5.84
C GLU A 66 -2.17 4.27 6.57
N LEU A 67 -3.42 4.48 6.15
CA LEU A 67 -4.56 3.71 6.67
C LEU A 67 -4.78 2.49 5.77
N ALA A 68 -4.49 1.30 6.29
CA ALA A 68 -4.70 0.03 5.64
C ALA A 68 -6.04 -0.59 6.08
N ARG A 69 -6.87 -0.94 5.11
CA ARG A 69 -8.15 -1.60 5.34
C ARG A 69 -8.31 -2.82 4.43
N SER A 70 -8.73 -3.93 5.02
CA SER A 70 -8.97 -5.18 4.32
C SER A 70 -10.39 -5.22 3.77
N TRP A 71 -10.56 -5.57 2.50
CA TRP A 71 -11.86 -5.99 1.99
C TRP A 71 -12.17 -7.40 2.50
N THR A 72 -13.06 -7.52 3.49
CA THR A 72 -13.23 -8.78 4.25
C THR A 72 -13.44 -10.02 3.37
N PRO A 73 -14.33 -10.02 2.36
CA PRO A 73 -14.48 -11.19 1.49
C PRO A 73 -13.20 -11.55 0.72
N GLY A 74 -12.49 -10.54 0.22
CA GLY A 74 -11.22 -10.74 -0.49
C GLY A 74 -10.12 -11.30 0.40
N PHE A 75 -9.95 -10.71 1.58
CA PHE A 75 -9.05 -11.23 2.61
C PHE A 75 -9.37 -12.70 2.92
N CYS A 76 -10.64 -13.03 3.19
CA CYS A 76 -11.06 -14.38 3.51
C CYS A 76 -10.82 -15.39 2.39
N ALA A 77 -10.91 -14.97 1.12
CA ALA A 77 -10.57 -15.80 -0.03
C ALA A 77 -9.04 -16.02 -0.20
N SER A 78 -8.22 -15.06 0.22
CA SER A 78 -6.80 -14.97 -0.16
C SER A 78 -5.87 -16.04 0.44
N GLY A 79 -6.15 -16.55 1.64
CA GLY A 79 -5.22 -17.46 2.35
C GLY A 79 -5.77 -18.87 2.63
N GLY A 80 -6.83 -19.25 1.90
CA GLY A 80 -7.42 -20.59 1.97
C GLY A 80 -7.87 -20.99 3.38
N LYS A 81 -7.67 -22.25 3.75
CA LYS A 81 -8.17 -22.82 5.02
C LYS A 81 -7.70 -22.07 6.27
N ARG A 82 -6.48 -21.50 6.26
CA ARG A 82 -5.94 -20.74 7.40
C ARG A 82 -6.69 -19.43 7.60
N THR A 83 -6.98 -18.72 6.51
CA THR A 83 -7.73 -17.47 6.61
C THR A 83 -9.21 -17.73 6.90
N CYS A 84 -9.81 -18.77 6.31
CA CYS A 84 -11.18 -19.16 6.65
C CYS A 84 -11.38 -19.57 8.12
N ALA A 85 -10.30 -19.86 8.86
CA ALA A 85 -10.36 -20.14 10.29
C ALA A 85 -10.43 -18.87 11.17
N LYS A 86 -10.19 -17.69 10.60
CA LYS A 86 -10.33 -16.40 11.29
C LYS A 86 -11.80 -16.13 11.60
N LYS A 87 -12.07 -15.48 12.73
CA LYS A 87 -13.45 -15.28 13.20
C LYS A 87 -14.24 -14.40 12.23
N GLU A 88 -13.60 -13.38 11.66
CA GLU A 88 -14.21 -12.50 10.66
C GLU A 88 -14.61 -13.23 9.35
N CYS A 89 -13.99 -14.39 9.09
CA CYS A 89 -14.25 -15.20 7.91
C CYS A 89 -15.32 -16.28 8.11
N GLY A 90 -15.98 -16.32 9.26
CA GLY A 90 -17.10 -17.22 9.52
C GLY A 90 -18.25 -16.97 8.54
N ALA A 91 -18.74 -18.02 7.87
CA ALA A 91 -19.74 -17.89 6.81
C ALA A 91 -21.07 -17.24 7.26
N SER A 92 -21.42 -17.34 8.54
CA SER A 92 -22.63 -16.72 9.13
C SER A 92 -22.39 -15.32 9.70
N THR A 93 -21.14 -14.87 9.78
CA THR A 93 -20.73 -13.61 10.42
C THR A 93 -20.04 -12.64 9.47
N MET A 94 -19.63 -13.11 8.28
CA MET A 94 -18.92 -12.30 7.31
C MET A 94 -19.82 -11.22 6.72
N VAL A 95 -19.44 -9.96 6.97
CA VAL A 95 -20.07 -8.78 6.40
C VAL A 95 -19.16 -8.22 5.30
N PRO A 96 -19.66 -7.91 4.09
CA PRO A 96 -18.86 -7.27 3.06
C PRO A 96 -18.59 -5.81 3.46
N ALA A 97 -17.41 -5.55 3.99
CA ALA A 97 -16.97 -4.23 4.42
C ALA A 97 -15.45 -4.07 4.26
N LEU A 98 -14.99 -2.82 4.27
CA LEU A 98 -13.60 -2.49 4.56
C LEU A 98 -13.41 -2.49 6.07
N THR A 99 -12.67 -3.49 6.57
CA THR A 99 -12.31 -3.60 7.98
C THR A 99 -10.89 -3.10 8.23
N LEU A 100 -10.64 -2.59 9.42
CA LEU A 100 -9.34 -2.03 9.81
C LEU A 100 -8.27 -3.13 9.86
N HIS A 101 -7.21 -2.96 9.07
CA HIS A 101 -5.96 -3.72 9.19
C HIS A 101 -5.06 -2.97 10.17
N GLY A 102 -4.70 -1.72 9.85
CA GLY A 102 -3.85 -0.88 10.70
C GLY A 102 -3.75 0.56 10.20
N MET A 103 -3.06 1.40 10.98
CA MET A 103 -2.74 2.78 10.61
C MET A 103 -1.26 3.05 10.88
N TRP A 104 -0.45 3.21 9.85
CA TRP A 104 0.98 3.10 9.99
C TRP A 104 1.71 4.44 9.83
N PRO A 105 2.51 4.85 10.82
CA PRO A 105 3.52 5.90 10.62
C PRO A 105 4.43 5.53 9.45
N SER A 106 4.66 6.47 8.53
CA SER A 106 5.41 6.23 7.30
C SER A 106 6.14 7.50 6.84
N PHE A 107 7.16 7.33 6.01
CA PHE A 107 7.88 8.44 5.39
C PHE A 107 7.47 8.62 3.94
N SER A 108 7.12 9.83 3.55
CA SER A 108 6.80 10.18 2.17
C SER A 108 8.04 10.23 1.27
N THR A 109 9.21 10.40 1.88
CA THR A 109 10.54 10.31 1.27
C THR A 109 11.37 9.40 2.16
N PRO A 110 12.09 8.40 1.62
CA PRO A 110 12.76 7.44 2.47
C PRO A 110 13.89 8.09 3.27
N VAL A 111 14.09 7.57 4.48
CA VAL A 111 15.19 7.99 5.36
C VAL A 111 16.29 6.93 5.35
N ASP A 112 17.53 7.35 5.58
CA ASP A 112 18.64 6.42 5.83
C ASP A 112 18.66 6.07 7.32
N PRO A 113 18.30 4.82 7.71
CA PRO A 113 18.24 4.42 9.11
C PRO A 113 19.63 4.36 9.77
N SER A 114 20.73 4.44 9.01
CA SER A 114 22.09 4.48 9.55
C SER A 114 22.48 5.80 10.22
N GLY A 115 21.62 6.83 10.15
CA GLY A 115 21.85 8.14 10.77
C GLY A 115 22.80 9.03 9.99
N ALA A 116 23.20 8.67 8.77
CA ALA A 116 23.74 9.62 7.82
C ALA A 116 22.59 10.55 7.41
N ALA A 117 22.50 11.71 8.06
CA ALA A 117 21.62 12.78 7.60
C ALA A 117 21.80 12.92 6.09
N ALA A 118 20.71 12.76 5.33
CA ALA A 118 20.67 13.11 3.93
C ALA A 118 21.01 14.59 3.85
N THR A 119 22.30 14.89 3.69
CA THR A 119 22.80 16.24 3.53
C THR A 119 22.09 16.77 2.30
N THR A 120 21.25 17.78 2.54
CA THR A 120 20.58 18.55 1.51
C THR A 120 21.60 18.87 0.43
N VAL A 121 21.35 18.39 -0.78
CA VAL A 121 22.11 18.79 -1.97
C VAL A 121 21.73 20.25 -2.24
N GLU A 122 22.36 21.16 -1.52
CA GLU A 122 22.53 22.52 -2.00
C GLU A 122 23.75 22.52 -2.93
N ASP A 123 23.42 22.71 -4.21
CA ASP A 123 24.22 23.31 -5.26
C ASP A 123 25.73 23.40 -5.04
N THR A 124 26.48 22.50 -5.67
CA THR A 124 27.81 22.87 -6.19
C THR A 124 28.04 22.22 -7.54
N THR A 125 27.71 22.98 -8.57
CA THR A 125 28.30 22.91 -9.91
C THR A 125 29.81 23.19 -9.90
N VAL A 126 30.64 22.51 -9.11
CA VAL A 126 32.10 22.57 -9.29
C VAL A 126 32.78 21.29 -8.78
N LEU A 127 33.22 20.44 -9.71
CA LEU A 127 34.58 19.87 -9.81
C LEU A 127 34.58 18.67 -10.76
N ALA A 128 34.57 18.99 -12.05
CA ALA A 128 35.34 18.19 -12.99
C ALA A 128 36.83 18.26 -12.59
N HIS A 129 37.51 17.13 -12.72
CA HIS A 129 38.95 16.90 -12.50
C HIS A 129 39.43 16.71 -11.05
N HIS A 130 39.55 15.43 -10.64
CA HIS A 130 40.88 14.83 -10.50
C HIS A 130 40.84 13.30 -10.48
N ARG A 131 41.33 12.70 -11.57
CA ARG A 131 41.89 11.34 -11.57
C ARG A 131 43.25 11.39 -10.86
N ARG A 132 43.47 10.51 -9.87
CA ARG A 132 44.65 9.62 -9.68
C ARG A 132 44.93 9.36 -8.20
N SER A 133 45.16 8.08 -7.91
CA SER A 133 45.96 7.54 -6.80
C SER A 133 45.38 7.84 -5.40
N LEU A 134 45.13 6.86 -4.55
CA LEU A 134 46.18 6.17 -3.82
C LEU A 134 45.74 4.76 -3.40
N ARG A 135 46.66 3.82 -3.59
CA ARG A 135 46.71 2.50 -2.94
C ARG A 135 47.25 2.66 -1.52
N ASP A 136 47.00 1.62 -0.71
CA ASP A 136 47.50 1.34 0.64
C ASP A 136 46.93 2.20 1.78
N VAL A 137 46.10 1.60 2.64
CA VAL A 137 46.58 0.94 3.87
C VAL A 137 45.58 -0.17 4.25
N SER A 138 46.05 -1.41 4.24
CA SER A 138 45.43 -2.55 4.91
C SER A 138 45.85 -2.53 6.38
N LEU A 139 44.91 -2.34 7.32
CA LEU A 139 45.06 -2.77 8.70
C LEU A 139 43.81 -3.54 9.13
N VAL A 140 44.07 -4.79 9.48
CA VAL A 140 43.14 -5.84 9.89
C VAL A 140 42.58 -5.52 11.27
N ALA A 141 41.25 -5.46 11.36
CA ALA A 141 40.52 -5.76 12.58
C ALA A 141 39.33 -6.63 12.20
N ARG A 142 39.32 -7.90 12.64
CA ARG A 142 38.12 -8.75 12.62
C ARG A 142 37.28 -8.38 13.84
N PRO A 143 36.00 -8.02 13.71
CA PRO A 143 35.05 -8.20 14.79
C PRO A 143 34.23 -9.47 14.58
N ALA A 144 33.65 -9.90 15.70
CA ALA A 144 32.98 -11.15 15.95
C ALA A 144 31.71 -11.38 15.10
N ALA A 145 31.25 -12.64 15.12
CA ALA A 145 29.95 -13.06 14.62
C ALA A 145 28.83 -12.14 15.17
N GLY A 146 28.01 -11.60 14.27
CA GLY A 146 26.85 -10.77 14.62
C GLY A 146 26.68 -9.47 13.82
N ALA A 147 27.41 -9.24 12.72
CA ALA A 147 27.19 -8.07 11.89
C ALA A 147 25.94 -8.26 11.01
N ALA A 148 24.86 -7.54 11.34
CA ALA A 148 23.80 -7.26 10.39
C ALA A 148 24.42 -6.67 9.12
N VAL A 149 24.09 -7.25 7.97
CA VAL A 149 24.39 -6.63 6.69
C VAL A 149 23.54 -5.37 6.63
N ALA A 150 24.16 -4.22 6.89
CA ALA A 150 23.58 -2.92 6.57
C ALA A 150 23.48 -2.86 5.04
N SER A 151 22.36 -3.32 4.50
CA SER A 151 21.89 -2.83 3.22
C SER A 151 21.44 -1.40 3.49
N GLY A 152 22.13 -0.43 2.89
CA GLY A 152 21.74 0.99 2.90
C GLY A 152 20.45 1.17 2.10
N GLY A 153 19.37 0.56 2.56
CA GLY A 153 18.05 0.65 1.99
C GLY A 153 17.36 1.92 2.48
N ALA A 154 16.67 2.55 1.55
CA ALA A 154 15.70 3.60 1.80
C ALA A 154 14.60 3.11 2.76
N CYS A 155 14.49 3.68 3.96
CA CYS A 155 13.43 3.32 4.90
C CYS A 155 12.18 4.14 4.69
N PHE A 156 11.06 3.47 4.41
CA PHE A 156 9.74 4.10 4.26
C PHE A 156 8.83 3.80 5.44
N TRP A 157 9.02 2.65 6.09
CA TRP A 157 8.04 2.12 7.03
C TRP A 157 8.68 1.85 8.39
N PRO A 158 8.68 2.83 9.32
CA PRO A 158 9.12 2.65 10.69
C PRO A 158 8.49 1.45 11.37
N GLN A 159 9.32 0.65 12.04
CA GLN A 159 8.89 -0.52 12.80
C GLN A 159 9.56 -0.58 14.17
N ASP A 160 8.87 -1.21 15.12
CA ASP A 160 9.42 -1.64 16.41
C ASP A 160 10.16 -0.53 17.18
N CYS A 161 9.57 0.67 17.19
CA CYS A 161 10.18 1.84 17.82
C CYS A 161 10.35 1.68 19.33
N THR A 162 11.32 2.37 19.92
CA THR A 162 11.58 2.30 21.36
C THR A 162 10.79 3.34 22.17
N GLN A 163 10.49 3.01 23.44
CA GLN A 163 9.72 3.90 24.31
C GLN A 163 10.47 5.23 24.53
N PRO A 164 9.86 6.39 24.21
CA PRO A 164 10.51 7.68 24.40
C PRO A 164 10.53 8.08 25.88
N GLY A 165 11.51 8.90 26.26
CA GLY A 165 11.69 9.34 27.65
C GLY A 165 10.54 10.20 28.21
N TRP A 166 9.72 10.82 27.36
CA TRP A 166 8.55 11.60 27.77
C TRP A 166 7.29 10.77 28.00
N TRP A 167 7.31 9.48 27.64
CA TRP A 167 6.12 8.63 27.61
C TRP A 167 5.31 8.73 28.92
N PRO A 168 3.97 8.90 28.86
CA PRO A 168 3.19 9.12 30.07
C PRO A 168 3.34 7.96 31.05
N GLU A 169 3.68 8.25 32.32
CA GLU A 169 3.96 7.23 33.35
C GLU A 169 2.83 6.21 33.52
N LYS A 170 1.59 6.63 33.28
CA LYS A 170 0.38 5.79 33.43
C LYS A 170 -0.06 5.12 32.13
N ALA A 171 0.53 5.46 30.99
CA ALA A 171 0.16 4.88 29.70
C ALA A 171 0.94 3.56 29.48
N PRO A 172 0.29 2.46 29.11
CA PRO A 172 0.97 1.21 28.80
C PRO A 172 1.79 1.35 27.51
N TRP A 173 3.07 0.95 27.56
CA TRP A 173 3.90 0.83 26.36
C TRP A 173 3.65 -0.49 25.62
N ALA A 174 3.39 -1.58 26.33
CA ALA A 174 3.00 -2.85 25.72
C ALA A 174 1.57 -2.80 25.19
N TYR A 175 1.20 -3.71 24.29
CA TYR A 175 -0.16 -3.83 23.78
C TYR A 175 -1.17 -4.00 24.93
N ASP A 176 -2.08 -3.04 25.11
CA ASP A 176 -3.20 -3.13 26.04
C ASP A 176 -4.54 -3.11 25.28
N PRO A 177 -5.22 -4.26 25.13
CA PRO A 177 -6.51 -4.33 24.44
C PRO A 177 -7.63 -3.61 25.20
N SER A 178 -7.46 -3.28 26.48
CA SER A 178 -8.48 -2.55 27.25
C SER A 178 -8.63 -1.09 26.84
N LEU A 179 -7.66 -0.55 26.10
CA LEU A 179 -7.70 0.80 25.53
C LEU A 179 -8.42 0.86 24.18
N LEU A 180 -8.76 -0.28 23.57
CA LEU A 180 -9.55 -0.30 22.34
C LEU A 180 -10.94 0.31 22.61
N PRO A 181 -11.52 1.08 21.67
CA PRO A 181 -12.87 1.60 21.82
C PRO A 181 -13.88 0.48 22.12
N ALA A 182 -14.82 0.71 23.03
CA ALA A 182 -15.84 -0.27 23.37
C ALA A 182 -17.10 -0.05 22.52
N GLY A 183 -17.68 -1.14 21.99
CA GLY A 183 -18.95 -1.11 21.27
C GLY A 183 -18.99 -2.06 20.08
N PRO A 184 -20.16 -2.65 19.76
CA PRO A 184 -20.29 -3.59 18.64
C PRO A 184 -19.93 -2.95 17.30
N GLU A 185 -20.09 -1.64 17.13
CA GLU A 185 -19.70 -0.90 15.94
C GLU A 185 -18.18 -0.96 15.67
N TYR A 186 -17.35 -0.98 16.72
CA TYR A 186 -15.91 -1.07 16.60
C TYR A 186 -15.45 -2.50 16.35
N GLU A 187 -16.13 -3.49 16.93
CA GLU A 187 -15.90 -4.90 16.63
C GLU A 187 -16.24 -5.25 15.17
N ILE A 188 -17.25 -4.59 14.59
CA ILE A 188 -17.56 -4.72 13.15
C ILE A 188 -16.50 -4.03 12.30
N LEU A 189 -16.02 -2.85 12.74
CA LEU A 189 -15.03 -2.08 11.99
C LEU A 189 -13.65 -2.74 12.00
N ALA A 190 -13.26 -3.42 13.07
CA ALA A 190 -11.93 -3.97 13.28
C ALA A 190 -11.96 -5.38 13.92
N PRO A 191 -12.69 -6.36 13.36
CA PRO A 191 -12.94 -7.65 14.01
C PRO A 191 -11.65 -8.39 14.38
N ALA A 192 -10.62 -8.30 13.54
CA ALA A 192 -9.34 -8.95 13.78
C ALA A 192 -8.57 -8.35 14.98
N TRP A 193 -8.79 -7.06 15.31
CA TRP A 193 -8.23 -6.41 16.50
C TRP A 193 -8.82 -6.96 17.80
N TYR A 194 -10.10 -7.31 17.81
CA TYR A 194 -10.79 -7.85 19.00
C TYR A 194 -10.70 -9.37 19.13
N SER A 195 -10.61 -10.10 18.02
CA SER A 195 -10.85 -11.55 18.03
C SER A 195 -9.73 -12.42 17.48
N ASP A 196 -8.83 -11.88 16.66
CA ASP A 196 -7.79 -12.66 15.98
C ASP A 196 -6.36 -12.19 16.31
N GLY A 197 -6.22 -11.36 17.36
CA GLY A 197 -4.94 -10.94 17.93
C GLY A 197 -4.17 -9.92 17.09
N LEU A 198 -4.81 -9.28 16.10
CA LEU A 198 -4.13 -8.36 15.18
C LEU A 198 -3.49 -7.18 15.92
N GLY A 199 -4.16 -6.62 16.94
CA GLY A 199 -3.60 -5.53 17.74
C GLY A 199 -2.28 -5.88 18.45
N ALA A 200 -2.09 -7.15 18.83
CA ALA A 200 -0.83 -7.60 19.44
C ALA A 200 0.33 -7.67 18.44
N HIS A 201 0.05 -7.65 17.13
CA HIS A 201 1.03 -7.49 16.07
C HIS A 201 1.21 -6.01 15.69
N GLU A 202 0.10 -5.33 15.39
CA GLU A 202 0.10 -3.95 14.87
C GLU A 202 0.65 -2.94 15.87
N TRP A 203 0.37 -3.10 17.17
CA TRP A 203 0.86 -2.13 18.16
C TRP A 203 2.39 -2.17 18.32
N PRO A 204 3.04 -3.28 18.71
CA PRO A 204 4.49 -3.29 18.91
C PRO A 204 5.24 -2.90 17.64
N LYS A 205 4.77 -3.38 16.49
CA LYS A 205 5.43 -3.20 15.21
C LYS A 205 5.22 -1.80 14.63
N HIS A 206 4.02 -1.24 14.64
CA HIS A 206 3.72 0.02 13.95
C HIS A 206 3.23 1.12 14.89
N GLY A 207 2.37 0.78 15.85
CA GLY A 207 1.77 1.74 16.77
C GLY A 207 2.78 2.43 17.69
N THR A 208 3.84 1.72 18.13
CA THR A 208 4.93 2.29 18.93
C THR A 208 5.63 3.47 18.23
N CYS A 209 5.69 3.45 16.89
CA CYS A 209 6.28 4.51 16.10
C CYS A 209 5.41 5.78 16.00
N ALA A 210 4.16 5.73 16.45
CA ALA A 210 3.32 6.92 16.60
C ALA A 210 3.81 7.84 17.73
N ALA A 211 4.64 7.32 18.64
CA ALA A 211 5.18 8.01 19.80
C ALA A 211 6.51 8.70 19.50
N TRP A 212 6.49 9.77 18.71
CA TRP A 212 7.71 10.49 18.32
C TRP A 212 7.96 11.74 19.17
N ALA A 213 9.21 12.19 19.15
CA ALA A 213 9.64 13.49 19.65
C ALA A 213 10.50 14.12 18.57
N ASP A 214 10.27 15.39 18.23
CA ASP A 214 11.26 16.14 17.44
C ASP A 214 12.59 16.24 18.21
N ALA A 215 13.66 16.66 17.53
CA ALA A 215 14.99 16.82 18.13
C ALA A 215 15.02 17.77 19.36
N THR A 216 13.97 18.56 19.58
CA THR A 216 13.81 19.50 20.70
C THR A 216 12.85 18.98 21.79
N GLY A 217 12.15 17.87 21.54
CA GLY A 217 11.13 17.30 22.43
C GLY A 217 9.81 18.07 22.47
N THR A 218 9.51 18.90 21.47
CA THR A 218 8.39 19.87 21.54
C THR A 218 7.04 19.30 21.07
N ALA A 219 7.03 18.50 19.99
CA ALA A 219 5.84 17.78 19.56
C ALA A 219 5.84 16.35 20.11
N HIS A 220 4.92 16.04 21.03
CA HIS A 220 4.69 14.68 21.47
C HIS A 220 3.76 14.00 20.47
N GLY A 221 4.14 12.80 20.00
CA GLY A 221 3.30 11.94 19.20
C GLY A 221 2.07 11.41 19.96
N LEU A 222 1.52 10.29 19.52
CA LEU A 222 0.37 9.67 20.17
C LEU A 222 0.81 8.63 21.21
N ASP A 223 0.15 8.63 22.37
CA ASP A 223 0.18 7.46 23.25
C ASP A 223 -0.74 6.35 22.71
N GLN A 224 -0.76 5.19 23.36
CA GLN A 224 -1.54 4.04 22.86
C GLN A 224 -3.04 4.34 22.75
N ALA A 225 -3.62 5.04 23.73
CA ALA A 225 -5.04 5.41 23.71
C ALA A 225 -5.34 6.43 22.59
N GLY A 226 -4.46 7.41 22.41
CA GLY A 226 -4.55 8.41 21.33
C GLY A 226 -4.42 7.78 19.95
N TYR A 227 -3.50 6.83 19.79
CA TYR A 227 -3.32 6.08 18.54
C TYR A 227 -4.55 5.26 18.18
N TYR A 228 -5.12 4.51 19.13
CA TYR A 228 -6.38 3.77 18.88
C TYR A 228 -7.53 4.73 18.56
N THR A 229 -7.69 5.81 19.32
CA THR A 229 -8.75 6.79 19.07
C THR A 229 -8.63 7.38 17.66
N ALA A 230 -7.43 7.79 17.25
CA ALA A 230 -7.16 8.36 15.93
C ALA A 230 -7.44 7.35 14.81
N MET A 231 -6.92 6.13 14.93
CA MET A 231 -7.06 5.05 13.95
C MET A 231 -8.53 4.65 13.75
N PHE A 232 -9.25 4.38 14.84
CA PHE A 232 -10.65 3.97 14.77
C PHE A 232 -11.56 5.11 14.27
N SER A 233 -11.33 6.35 14.72
CA SER A 233 -12.09 7.51 14.24
C SER A 233 -11.89 7.74 12.74
N LEU A 234 -10.66 7.59 12.26
CA LEU A 234 -10.36 7.73 10.84
C LEU A 234 -11.03 6.61 10.01
N ALA A 235 -10.95 5.36 10.48
CA ALA A 235 -11.59 4.23 9.81
C ALA A 235 -13.12 4.37 9.77
N GLN A 236 -13.76 4.85 10.84
CA GLN A 236 -15.19 5.16 10.85
C GLN A 236 -15.54 6.27 9.86
N LYS A 237 -14.76 7.36 9.85
CA LYS A 237 -14.95 8.50 8.95
C LYS A 237 -14.87 8.09 7.48
N GLU A 238 -13.91 7.22 7.15
CA GLU A 238 -13.74 6.74 5.77
C GLU A 238 -14.77 5.68 5.38
N GLY A 239 -15.21 4.83 6.31
CA GLY A 239 -16.26 3.84 6.10
C GLY A 239 -16.01 2.87 4.95
N THR A 240 -17.06 2.21 4.48
CA THR A 240 -17.03 1.46 3.22
C THR A 240 -17.79 2.28 2.16
N PRO A 241 -17.16 2.73 1.08
CA PRO A 241 -17.85 3.50 0.05
C PRO A 241 -19.03 2.73 -0.55
N GLN A 242 -20.18 3.38 -0.71
CA GLN A 242 -21.39 2.73 -1.25
C GLN A 242 -21.14 2.14 -2.64
N ALA A 243 -20.38 2.83 -3.50
CA ALA A 243 -20.03 2.31 -4.82
C ALA A 243 -19.23 0.99 -4.77
N LEU A 244 -18.44 0.75 -3.72
CA LEU A 244 -17.77 -0.53 -3.51
C LEU A 244 -18.77 -1.61 -3.06
N LEU A 245 -19.71 -1.25 -2.18
CA LEU A 245 -20.81 -2.13 -1.76
C LEU A 245 -21.71 -2.53 -2.93
N ASP A 246 -21.98 -1.60 -3.85
CA ASP A 246 -22.80 -1.83 -5.04
C ASP A 246 -22.09 -2.80 -6.03
N ALA A 247 -20.76 -2.87 -5.98
CA ALA A 247 -19.95 -3.76 -6.80
C ALA A 247 -19.78 -5.17 -6.20
N VAL A 248 -20.30 -5.44 -5.00
CA VAL A 248 -20.17 -6.75 -4.33
C VAL A 248 -20.67 -7.88 -5.23
N GLY A 249 -19.82 -8.89 -5.42
CA GLY A 249 -20.11 -10.05 -6.27
C GLY A 249 -19.78 -9.86 -7.75
N SER A 250 -19.27 -8.68 -8.14
CA SER A 250 -19.02 -8.30 -9.53
C SER A 250 -17.56 -7.90 -9.79
N SER A 251 -17.28 -7.32 -10.96
CA SER A 251 -15.99 -6.75 -11.32
C SER A 251 -16.15 -5.29 -11.70
N ILE A 252 -15.18 -4.47 -11.30
CA ILE A 252 -15.13 -3.03 -11.56
C ILE A 252 -13.81 -2.72 -12.29
N PRO A 253 -13.79 -1.87 -13.33
CA PRO A 253 -12.55 -1.43 -13.95
C PRO A 253 -11.62 -0.81 -12.89
N LEU A 254 -10.31 -1.10 -12.95
CA LEU A 254 -9.35 -0.61 -11.96
C LEU A 254 -9.40 0.91 -11.80
N VAL A 255 -9.54 1.65 -12.91
CA VAL A 255 -9.64 3.11 -12.91
C VAL A 255 -10.87 3.61 -12.15
N ASP A 256 -12.01 2.91 -12.26
CA ASP A 256 -13.25 3.27 -11.58
C ASP A 256 -13.14 2.94 -10.10
N LEU A 257 -12.53 1.81 -9.74
CA LEU A 257 -12.24 1.47 -8.35
C LEU A 257 -11.31 2.49 -7.69
N GLN A 258 -10.26 2.92 -8.39
CA GLN A 258 -9.41 4.02 -7.91
C GLN A 258 -10.20 5.32 -7.75
N ALA A 259 -11.11 5.64 -8.67
CA ALA A 259 -11.95 6.82 -8.61
C ALA A 259 -12.87 6.86 -7.38
N ILE A 260 -13.38 5.70 -6.92
CA ILE A 260 -14.13 5.58 -5.65
C ILE A 260 -13.33 6.16 -4.47
N PHE A 261 -12.01 6.05 -4.50
CA PHE A 261 -11.10 6.52 -3.46
C PHE A 261 -10.39 7.85 -3.82
N GLY A 262 -10.88 8.58 -4.83
CA GLY A 262 -10.34 9.88 -5.22
C GLY A 262 -9.28 9.85 -6.34
N GLY A 263 -9.07 8.69 -6.98
CA GLY A 263 -8.22 8.52 -8.16
C GLY A 263 -6.92 7.75 -7.88
N ALA A 264 -6.18 7.43 -8.96
CA ALA A 264 -5.02 6.53 -8.94
C ALA A 264 -3.85 6.98 -8.05
N LYS A 265 -3.80 8.27 -7.66
CA LYS A 265 -2.79 8.79 -6.72
C LYS A 265 -3.27 8.79 -5.27
N ARG A 266 -4.56 8.60 -5.01
CA ARG A 266 -5.19 8.72 -3.69
C ARG A 266 -5.35 7.39 -2.95
N VAL A 267 -4.99 6.29 -3.61
CA VAL A 267 -5.16 4.93 -3.10
C VAL A 267 -4.10 4.01 -3.69
N ALA A 268 -3.64 3.04 -2.89
CA ALA A 268 -2.99 1.83 -3.36
C ALA A 268 -3.91 0.64 -3.09
N LEU A 269 -4.09 -0.22 -4.09
CA LEU A 269 -5.04 -1.33 -4.05
C LEU A 269 -4.28 -2.66 -4.11
N GLY A 270 -4.41 -3.45 -3.05
CA GLY A 270 -3.86 -4.79 -2.96
C GLY A 270 -4.86 -5.81 -3.49
N CYS A 271 -4.44 -6.60 -4.48
CA CYS A 271 -5.17 -7.71 -5.07
C CYS A 271 -4.46 -9.05 -4.89
N THR A 272 -5.22 -10.15 -4.99
CA THR A 272 -4.65 -11.46 -5.33
C THR A 272 -4.21 -11.49 -6.81
N HIS A 273 -3.43 -12.50 -7.19
CA HIS A 273 -3.06 -12.75 -8.59
C HIS A 273 -4.26 -13.00 -9.52
N ALA A 274 -5.43 -13.29 -8.97
CA ALA A 274 -6.68 -13.45 -9.70
C ALA A 274 -7.47 -12.13 -9.85
N CYS A 275 -6.83 -11.00 -9.53
CA CYS A 275 -7.40 -9.65 -9.50
C CYS A 275 -8.60 -9.52 -8.55
N GLU A 276 -8.52 -10.13 -7.38
CA GLU A 276 -9.53 -10.01 -6.32
C GLU A 276 -9.06 -8.99 -5.30
N LEU A 277 -9.86 -7.96 -5.03
CA LEU A 277 -9.51 -6.91 -4.07
C LEU A 277 -9.34 -7.50 -2.67
N VAL A 278 -8.19 -7.28 -2.04
CA VAL A 278 -7.87 -7.72 -0.67
C VAL A 278 -7.67 -6.53 0.26
N GLN A 279 -6.96 -5.49 -0.19
CA GLN A 279 -6.57 -4.36 0.64
C GLN A 279 -6.80 -3.03 -0.07
N VAL A 280 -7.19 -2.02 0.69
CA VAL A 280 -7.25 -0.62 0.31
C VAL A 280 -6.35 0.17 1.26
N LEU A 281 -5.34 0.83 0.71
CA LEU A 281 -4.43 1.69 1.45
C LEU A 281 -4.65 3.15 1.03
N THR A 282 -4.80 4.04 2.02
CA THR A 282 -5.04 5.47 1.80
C THR A 282 -4.10 6.31 2.66
N CYS A 283 -3.72 7.50 2.16
CA CYS A 283 -2.62 8.29 2.72
C CYS A 283 -3.09 9.62 3.31
N TYR A 284 -2.52 10.01 4.45
CA TYR A 284 -2.87 11.23 5.19
C TYR A 284 -1.62 11.97 5.67
N SER A 285 -1.68 13.30 5.73
CA SER A 285 -0.60 14.08 6.33
C SER A 285 -0.50 13.84 7.84
N GLN A 286 0.71 13.85 8.37
CA GLN A 286 0.98 13.97 9.80
C GLN A 286 0.53 15.34 10.31
N GLY A 287 -0.27 15.39 11.38
CA GLY A 287 -0.58 16.65 12.05
C GLY A 287 0.58 17.18 12.90
N ALA A 288 0.63 18.48 13.11
CA ALA A 288 1.76 19.20 13.71
C ALA A 288 1.96 18.96 15.22
N GLY A 289 1.07 18.22 15.89
CA GLY A 289 1.16 17.98 17.34
C GLY A 289 0.77 19.19 18.20
N THR A 290 0.03 20.14 17.63
CA THR A 290 -0.48 21.32 18.34
C THR A 290 -1.92 21.10 18.81
N ALA A 291 -2.45 22.01 19.63
CA ALA A 291 -3.85 21.95 20.04
C ALA A 291 -4.83 22.06 18.85
N ASP A 292 -4.48 22.83 17.82
CA ASP A 292 -5.31 23.07 16.64
C ASP A 292 -5.05 22.06 15.50
N ASP A 293 -3.91 21.38 15.52
CA ASP A 293 -3.51 20.33 14.57
C ASP A 293 -2.81 19.18 15.32
N PRO A 294 -3.60 18.26 15.92
CA PRO A 294 -3.07 17.17 16.76
C PRO A 294 -2.16 16.22 15.99
N ALA A 295 -1.26 15.50 16.69
CA ALA A 295 -0.24 14.63 16.09
C ALA A 295 -0.77 13.40 15.30
N GLY A 296 -2.08 13.27 15.10
CA GLY A 296 -2.67 12.16 14.36
C GLY A 296 -2.76 12.39 12.84
N PRO A 297 -3.50 11.52 12.13
CA PRO A 297 -3.78 11.71 10.71
C PRO A 297 -4.65 12.94 10.49
N ALA A 298 -4.19 13.83 9.60
CA ALA A 298 -4.89 15.06 9.25
C ALA A 298 -5.59 14.94 7.88
N ALA A 299 -5.17 15.72 6.88
CA ALA A 299 -5.83 15.74 5.58
C ALA A 299 -5.43 14.55 4.72
N ARG A 300 -6.39 14.01 3.95
CA ARG A 300 -6.12 13.01 2.92
C ARG A 300 -5.22 13.61 1.83
N LYS A 301 -4.13 12.94 1.51
CA LYS A 301 -3.15 13.38 0.50
C LYS A 301 -2.93 12.31 -0.57
N ASP A 302 -2.16 12.66 -1.59
CA ASP A 302 -1.66 11.68 -2.55
C ASP A 302 -0.70 10.72 -1.83
N CYS A 303 -0.82 9.43 -2.14
CA CYS A 303 0.14 8.43 -1.69
C CYS A 303 1.47 8.61 -2.44
N PRO A 304 2.62 8.52 -1.75
CA PRO A 304 3.93 8.60 -2.37
C PRO A 304 4.07 7.64 -3.55
N CYS A 305 4.83 8.05 -4.56
CA CYS A 305 5.09 7.18 -5.69
C CYS A 305 5.96 5.99 -5.27
N THR A 306 7.09 6.28 -4.64
CA THR A 306 8.02 5.28 -4.10
C THR A 306 7.61 4.88 -2.69
N GLY A 307 7.71 3.59 -2.39
CA GLY A 307 7.31 2.99 -1.12
C GLY A 307 5.86 2.52 -1.16
N VAL A 308 4.92 3.32 -1.67
CA VAL A 308 3.48 3.00 -1.57
C VAL A 308 2.88 2.60 -2.91
N ARG A 309 2.91 3.48 -3.91
CA ARG A 309 2.23 3.23 -5.19
C ARG A 309 3.00 2.31 -6.13
N ASP A 310 4.31 2.18 -5.96
CA ASP A 310 5.15 1.20 -6.67
C ASP A 310 5.24 -0.16 -5.95
N SER A 311 4.71 -0.27 -4.72
CA SER A 311 4.73 -1.49 -3.91
C SER A 311 3.95 -2.63 -4.56
N HIS A 312 4.64 -3.74 -4.80
CA HIS A 312 4.01 -5.01 -5.21
C HIS A 312 3.11 -5.62 -4.14
N TYR A 313 3.22 -5.17 -2.89
CA TYR A 313 2.38 -5.64 -1.80
C TYR A 313 1.11 -4.78 -1.69
N ASP A 314 1.27 -3.46 -1.57
CA ASP A 314 0.16 -2.54 -1.27
C ASP A 314 -0.62 -2.10 -2.50
N ASN A 315 0.02 -2.04 -3.67
CA ASN A 315 -0.61 -1.65 -4.93
C ASN A 315 -0.63 -2.78 -5.97
N SER A 316 -0.67 -4.03 -5.49
CA SER A 316 -0.53 -5.21 -6.35
C SER A 316 -1.59 -5.33 -7.46
N CYS A 317 -2.77 -4.72 -7.33
CA CYS A 317 -3.77 -4.67 -8.40
C CYS A 317 -3.20 -3.98 -9.66
N ALA A 318 -2.52 -2.86 -9.49
CA ALA A 318 -1.90 -2.12 -10.59
C ALA A 318 -0.53 -2.69 -10.93
N GLU A 319 0.33 -2.86 -9.92
CA GLU A 319 1.77 -3.06 -10.13
C GLU A 319 2.17 -4.54 -10.29
N ALA A 320 1.61 -5.43 -9.49
CA ALA A 320 2.00 -6.85 -9.55
C ALA A 320 1.19 -7.62 -10.61
N HIS A 321 -0.02 -7.18 -10.91
CA HIS A 321 -0.99 -7.96 -11.67
C HIS A 321 -1.58 -7.23 -12.88
N ALA A 322 -1.34 -5.92 -13.03
CA ALA A 322 -1.85 -5.11 -14.13
C ALA A 322 -3.34 -5.38 -14.44
N CYS A 323 -4.15 -5.41 -13.38
CA CYS A 323 -5.57 -5.77 -13.46
C CYS A 323 -6.33 -4.72 -14.27
N ALA A 324 -6.93 -5.13 -15.40
CA ALA A 324 -7.88 -4.29 -16.12
C ALA A 324 -9.18 -4.11 -15.32
N ASP A 325 -9.67 -5.22 -14.78
CA ASP A 325 -10.85 -5.31 -13.93
C ASP A 325 -10.50 -5.96 -12.60
N VAL A 326 -11.07 -5.45 -11.51
CA VAL A 326 -10.89 -5.94 -10.15
C VAL A 326 -12.19 -6.56 -9.65
N LYS A 327 -12.11 -7.80 -9.17
CA LYS A 327 -13.23 -8.52 -8.56
C LYS A 327 -13.44 -8.06 -7.13
N VAL A 328 -14.65 -7.62 -6.83
CA VAL A 328 -15.09 -7.25 -5.49
C VAL A 328 -15.89 -8.43 -4.94
N LEU A 329 -15.20 -9.35 -4.27
CA LEU A 329 -15.82 -10.62 -3.87
C LEU A 329 -16.98 -10.40 -2.89
N SER A 330 -18.01 -11.25 -3.01
CA SER A 330 -19.06 -11.40 -2.00
C SER A 330 -18.69 -12.49 -0.98
N PRO A 331 -19.35 -12.54 0.19
CA PRO A 331 -19.12 -13.61 1.17
C PRO A 331 -19.25 -15.03 0.60
N GLN A 332 -20.16 -15.24 -0.35
CA GLN A 332 -20.42 -16.54 -0.98
C GLN A 332 -19.30 -16.97 -1.94
N GLN A 333 -18.49 -16.03 -2.43
CA GLN A 333 -17.41 -16.29 -3.38
C GLN A 333 -16.07 -16.59 -2.69
N THR A 334 -16.01 -16.48 -1.36
CA THR A 334 -14.75 -16.66 -0.60
C THR A 334 -14.26 -18.09 -0.52
N GLY A 335 -15.14 -19.07 -0.75
CA GLY A 335 -14.85 -20.49 -0.52
C GLY A 335 -14.79 -20.88 0.97
N CYS A 336 -14.99 -19.94 1.89
CA CYS A 336 -15.16 -20.24 3.31
C CYS A 336 -16.57 -20.80 3.58
N GLY A 337 -16.70 -21.78 4.49
CA GLY A 337 -18.01 -22.36 4.88
C GLY A 337 -18.50 -23.56 4.06
N GLY A 338 -17.71 -24.07 3.11
CA GLY A 338 -17.87 -25.42 2.54
C GLY A 338 -19.11 -25.69 1.66
N GLY A 339 -19.87 -24.68 1.23
CA GLY A 339 -21.13 -24.90 0.49
C GLY A 339 -21.54 -23.86 -0.57
N GLY A 340 -20.72 -22.84 -0.85
CA GLY A 340 -21.00 -21.96 -2.00
C GLY A 340 -20.69 -22.68 -3.32
N PRO A 341 -21.38 -22.38 -4.43
CA PRO A 341 -20.83 -22.73 -5.73
C PRO A 341 -19.43 -22.13 -5.77
N HIS A 342 -18.41 -22.98 -5.90
CA HIS A 342 -17.14 -22.52 -6.44
C HIS A 342 -17.51 -21.69 -7.67
N PRO A 343 -16.94 -20.48 -7.86
CA PRO A 343 -16.94 -19.90 -9.19
C PRO A 343 -16.52 -21.04 -10.11
N GLY A 344 -17.46 -21.55 -10.93
CA GLY A 344 -17.12 -22.56 -11.94
C GLY A 344 -15.92 -22.00 -12.68
N PRO A 345 -14.91 -22.81 -13.03
CA PRO A 345 -13.63 -22.32 -13.47
C PRO A 345 -13.88 -21.17 -14.43
N GLY A 346 -13.64 -19.94 -13.95
CA GLY A 346 -13.48 -18.82 -14.86
C GLY A 346 -12.45 -19.30 -15.88
N PRO A 347 -12.54 -18.87 -17.15
CA PRO A 347 -11.57 -19.30 -18.16
C PRO A 347 -10.21 -19.31 -17.48
N SER A 348 -9.59 -20.50 -17.39
CA SER A 348 -8.38 -20.67 -16.60
C SER A 348 -7.51 -19.47 -16.93
N PRO A 349 -7.00 -18.72 -15.93
CA PRO A 349 -5.95 -17.77 -16.23
C PRO A 349 -4.97 -18.55 -17.08
N GLY A 350 -4.82 -18.13 -18.34
CA GLY A 350 -3.65 -18.57 -19.09
C GLY A 350 -2.48 -18.32 -18.14
N PRO A 351 -1.49 -19.23 -18.07
CA PRO A 351 -0.35 -19.05 -17.18
C PRO A 351 0.12 -17.59 -17.31
N PRO A 352 0.36 -16.86 -16.20
CA PRO A 352 0.63 -15.43 -16.23
C PRO A 352 1.71 -15.19 -17.28
N SER A 353 1.33 -14.59 -18.40
CA SER A 353 2.24 -14.41 -19.51
C SER A 353 3.05 -13.15 -19.28
N HIS A 354 3.88 -13.16 -18.24
CA HIS A 354 5.24 -12.66 -18.44
C HIS A 354 5.99 -13.81 -19.12
N LYS A 355 5.63 -14.08 -20.39
CA LYS A 355 6.36 -15.05 -21.19
C LYS A 355 7.73 -14.43 -21.43
N CYS A 356 8.75 -15.05 -20.86
CA CYS A 356 10.11 -14.77 -21.28
C CYS A 356 10.19 -14.98 -22.80
N GLU A 357 10.92 -14.10 -23.48
CA GLU A 357 11.13 -14.24 -24.92
C GLU A 357 11.79 -15.58 -25.25
N GLY A 358 11.45 -16.16 -26.40
CA GLY A 358 12.07 -17.40 -26.88
C GLY A 358 11.68 -18.67 -26.12
N GLY A 359 10.66 -18.64 -25.25
CA GLY A 359 10.22 -19.82 -24.50
C GLY A 359 11.11 -20.16 -23.32
N ALA A 360 11.89 -19.19 -22.83
CA ALA A 360 12.56 -19.32 -21.54
C ALA A 360 11.54 -19.42 -20.40
N GLN A 361 11.92 -20.14 -19.35
CA GLN A 361 11.15 -20.37 -18.14
C GLN A 361 11.65 -19.51 -16.97
N CYS A 362 12.88 -19.00 -17.06
CA CYS A 362 13.40 -17.96 -16.18
C CYS A 362 13.86 -16.76 -17.01
N CYS A 363 13.51 -15.56 -16.57
CA CYS A 363 13.94 -14.28 -17.12
C CYS A 363 13.76 -13.18 -16.03
N PRO A 364 14.30 -11.96 -16.24
CA PRO A 364 14.35 -10.96 -15.17
C PRO A 364 12.95 -10.64 -14.63
N GLY A 365 12.79 -10.76 -13.31
CA GLY A 365 11.51 -10.48 -12.61
C GLY A 365 10.48 -11.60 -12.67
N VAL A 366 10.74 -12.72 -13.35
CA VAL A 366 9.82 -13.85 -13.47
C VAL A 366 10.28 -15.03 -12.61
N LYS A 367 9.38 -15.55 -11.75
CA LYS A 367 9.64 -16.78 -10.98
C LYS A 367 9.62 -17.99 -11.92
N GLY A 368 10.72 -18.73 -11.96
CA GLY A 368 10.82 -19.97 -12.72
C GLY A 368 10.11 -21.16 -12.07
N PRO A 369 10.29 -22.38 -12.62
CA PRO A 369 9.73 -23.62 -12.08
C PRO A 369 10.12 -23.87 -10.62
N LEU A 370 9.33 -24.68 -9.91
CA LEU A 370 9.64 -25.07 -8.52
C LEU A 370 10.94 -25.86 -8.45
N CYS A 371 11.73 -25.59 -7.41
CA CYS A 371 12.97 -26.29 -7.15
C CYS A 371 13.23 -26.47 -5.66
N THR A 372 14.03 -27.48 -5.34
CA THR A 372 14.55 -27.75 -4.01
C THR A 372 16.08 -27.66 -3.95
N SER A 373 16.74 -27.78 -5.11
CA SER A 373 18.18 -27.64 -5.30
C SER A 373 18.51 -27.08 -6.68
N ASP A 374 19.72 -26.58 -6.87
CA ASP A 374 20.17 -26.05 -8.18
C ASP A 374 20.11 -27.10 -9.31
N GLY A 375 20.23 -28.39 -8.95
CA GLY A 375 20.08 -29.50 -9.89
C GLY A 375 18.71 -29.53 -10.56
N ASP A 376 17.65 -29.10 -9.86
CA ASP A 376 16.28 -29.10 -10.38
C ASP A 376 16.07 -28.06 -11.48
N CYS A 377 16.97 -27.06 -11.56
CA CYS A 377 16.94 -26.02 -12.58
C CYS A 377 17.85 -26.32 -13.78
N THR A 378 18.62 -27.41 -13.70
CA THR A 378 19.56 -27.80 -14.75
C THR A 378 18.79 -28.36 -15.95
N GLY A 379 18.81 -27.63 -17.07
CA GLY A 379 18.10 -28.00 -18.30
C GLY A 379 16.79 -27.27 -18.52
N GLU A 380 16.31 -26.51 -17.53
CA GLU A 380 15.19 -25.58 -17.70
C GLU A 380 15.66 -24.34 -18.47
N SER A 381 14.89 -23.94 -19.48
CA SER A 381 15.31 -22.91 -20.43
C SER A 381 15.46 -21.55 -19.74
N GLY A 382 16.65 -20.94 -19.81
CA GLY A 382 16.94 -19.63 -19.19
C GLY A 382 17.17 -19.66 -17.67
N CYS A 383 17.07 -20.83 -17.02
CA CYS A 383 17.27 -20.96 -15.58
C CYS A 383 18.73 -21.33 -15.25
N LEU A 384 19.26 -20.75 -14.17
CA LEU A 384 20.64 -20.99 -13.72
C LEU A 384 20.71 -21.84 -12.45
N ARG A 385 19.78 -21.62 -11.52
CA ARG A 385 19.85 -22.21 -10.17
C ARG A 385 18.53 -22.09 -9.43
N CYS A 386 18.43 -22.76 -8.30
CA CYS A 386 17.33 -22.60 -7.39
C CYS A 386 17.52 -21.34 -6.55
N ALA A 387 16.54 -20.44 -6.55
CA ALA A 387 16.52 -19.36 -5.58
C ALA A 387 16.04 -19.91 -4.23
N HIS A 388 16.49 -19.30 -3.12
CA HIS A 388 16.03 -19.64 -1.77
C HIS A 388 14.53 -19.38 -1.53
N SER A 389 13.82 -18.88 -2.53
CA SER A 389 12.36 -18.77 -2.60
C SER A 389 11.66 -20.07 -3.05
N GLY A 390 12.41 -21.14 -3.33
CA GLY A 390 11.87 -22.43 -3.81
C GLY A 390 11.52 -22.47 -5.30
N HIS A 391 12.02 -21.52 -6.09
CA HIS A 391 11.77 -21.40 -7.53
C HIS A 391 13.08 -21.13 -8.28
N CYS A 392 13.20 -21.63 -9.51
CA CYS A 392 14.35 -21.40 -10.36
C CYS A 392 14.46 -19.92 -10.77
N THR A 393 15.68 -19.45 -11.02
CA THR A 393 15.97 -18.06 -11.40
C THR A 393 17.04 -17.99 -12.49
N ASP A 394 17.05 -16.91 -13.27
CA ASP A 394 18.08 -16.53 -14.23
C ASP A 394 19.23 -15.72 -13.58
N VAL A 395 19.16 -15.46 -12.27
CA VAL A 395 20.17 -14.70 -11.53
C VAL A 395 21.31 -15.61 -11.07
N PRO A 396 22.57 -15.38 -11.48
CA PRO A 396 23.72 -16.18 -11.03
C PRO A 396 24.01 -15.99 -9.53
N LEU A 397 24.77 -16.91 -8.93
CA LEU A 397 25.34 -16.68 -7.60
C LEU A 397 26.37 -15.55 -7.70
N ALA A 398 26.36 -14.62 -6.74
CA ALA A 398 27.38 -13.60 -6.65
C ALA A 398 28.76 -14.28 -6.59
N ALA A 399 29.66 -13.92 -7.52
CA ALA A 399 30.98 -14.49 -7.57
C ALA A 399 31.70 -14.22 -6.24
N THR A 400 32.13 -15.28 -5.56
CA THR A 400 33.03 -15.15 -4.42
C THR A 400 34.34 -14.52 -4.92
N PRO A 401 34.87 -13.46 -4.29
CA PRO A 401 36.14 -12.88 -4.71
C PRO A 401 37.22 -13.96 -4.68
N ALA A 402 37.85 -14.22 -5.82
CA ALA A 402 38.95 -15.17 -5.91
C ALA A 402 40.07 -14.73 -4.95
N THR A 403 40.32 -15.53 -3.93
CA THR A 403 41.52 -15.43 -3.11
C THR A 403 42.73 -15.65 -4.02
N ALA A 404 43.47 -14.59 -4.32
CA ALA A 404 44.76 -14.69 -4.97
C ALA A 404 45.69 -15.53 -4.10
N ALA A 405 46.16 -16.66 -4.64
CA ALA A 405 47.25 -17.43 -4.05
C ALA A 405 48.50 -16.54 -4.02
N VAL A 406 49.02 -16.32 -2.81
CA VAL A 406 50.33 -15.73 -2.60
C VAL A 406 51.30 -16.91 -2.52
N ASP A 407 51.91 -17.26 -3.65
CA ASP A 407 53.04 -18.20 -3.66
C ASP A 407 54.30 -17.47 -3.20
N ALA A 408 55.03 -18.13 -2.30
CA ALA A 408 56.30 -17.71 -1.71
C ALA A 408 57.49 -17.99 -2.63
#